data_AF-A0A2P6NYM4-F1
#
_entry.id   AF-A0A2P6NYM4-F1
#
_cell.length_a   1.000
_cell.length_b   1.000
_cell.length_c   1.000
_cell.angle_alpha   90.00
_cell.angle_beta   90.00
_cell.angle_gamma   90.00
#
_symmetry.space_group_name_H-M   'P 1'
#
loop_
_entity.id
_entity.type
_entity.pdbx_description
1 polymer ?
#
loop_
_entity_poly.entity_id
_entity_poly.type
_entity_poly.pdbx_seq_one_letter_code
_entity_poly.pdbx_strand_id
1 'polypeptide(L)'
;MGCSLCKGAAGRRDKRSSQSSTGAVLSSIVNHLSHHDKPKYNVRETKKARYDRDACGVKTLNQYVYQKKLGVGSFGKVSLYLNNENNQLYAVKSMKKKILMKRRFGVHNGRTHWDDVMREISIMKRLDHPNVIKVFEIINDPNDTKIHIVMEYAENGPLFKGEDTDSYVRSIDDDTMKNYFAQMVKGLQYVHSRGVIHRDIKPENILASNGVIKIADFGVSYQLCNRSIDFNSDHNNGDEDSEQLKKSVGSPAFLPPELCATDHDHITGPPIDIWALGITLFFLYFGRIPFTGDTEAILYDNVRTQDLTFPAPADELLEDLLKKLLQKNPDLRITLDSVAQHPWDKVEREMEEERDIEERKDCLRPIMERLHRRLIYFR
;
A
#
# COMPACT_ATOMS: atom_id res chain seq x y z
N MET A 1 9.12 81.23 -9.58
CA MET A 1 8.61 80.10 -8.77
C MET A 1 8.64 78.88 -9.67
N GLY A 2 9.56 77.95 -9.45
CA GLY A 2 9.74 76.79 -10.33
C GLY A 2 9.07 75.54 -9.77
N CYS A 3 8.44 74.73 -10.63
CA CYS A 3 8.25 73.31 -10.40
C CYS A 3 8.06 72.55 -11.72
N SER A 4 8.49 71.30 -11.72
CA SER A 4 8.90 70.46 -12.85
C SER A 4 8.07 69.17 -12.96
N LEU A 5 7.86 68.73 -14.20
CA LEU A 5 7.83 67.35 -14.73
C LEU A 5 6.81 66.29 -14.20
N CYS A 6 5.89 65.94 -15.11
CA CYS A 6 5.43 64.61 -15.57
C CYS A 6 4.91 63.52 -14.59
N LYS A 7 3.60 63.23 -14.73
CA LYS A 7 2.90 61.93 -14.56
C LYS A 7 2.00 61.77 -15.80
N GLY A 8 1.81 60.66 -16.51
CA GLY A 8 1.93 59.23 -16.17
C GLY A 8 0.60 58.56 -16.54
N ALA A 9 0.42 58.14 -17.80
CA ALA A 9 -0.78 57.45 -18.30
C ALA A 9 -0.47 55.96 -18.53
N ALA A 10 -1.19 55.07 -17.85
CA ALA A 10 -1.03 53.62 -17.92
C ALA A 10 -2.01 52.99 -18.93
N GLY A 11 -1.47 52.31 -19.94
CA GLY A 11 -2.19 51.51 -20.91
C GLY A 11 -2.45 50.08 -20.43
N ARG A 12 -3.65 49.57 -20.74
CA ARG A 12 -4.07 48.17 -20.57
C ARG A 12 -3.20 47.24 -21.46
N ARG A 13 -2.69 46.15 -20.89
CA ARG A 13 -2.15 44.99 -21.62
C ARG A 13 -3.00 43.76 -21.32
N ASP A 14 -3.54 43.15 -22.38
CA ASP A 14 -4.15 41.83 -22.37
C ASP A 14 -3.12 40.76 -22.01
N LYS A 15 -3.39 39.97 -20.96
CA LYS A 15 -2.68 38.71 -20.68
C LYS A 15 -3.50 37.57 -21.28
N ARG A 16 -3.06 37.05 -22.43
CA ARG A 16 -3.43 35.70 -22.88
C ARG A 16 -2.77 34.70 -21.92
N SER A 17 -3.58 34.01 -21.11
CA SER A 17 -3.14 32.86 -20.32
C SER A 17 -2.99 31.65 -21.25
N SER A 18 -1.77 31.17 -21.42
CA SER A 18 -1.48 29.84 -21.97
C SER A 18 -2.00 28.79 -20.97
N GLN A 19 -3.10 28.13 -21.29
CA GLN A 19 -3.54 26.92 -20.57
C GLN A 19 -2.46 25.85 -20.74
N SER A 20 -1.91 25.34 -19.64
CA SER A 20 -0.94 24.23 -19.67
C SER A 20 -1.66 22.95 -20.09
N SER A 21 -1.08 22.23 -21.03
CA SER A 21 -1.57 20.95 -21.55
C SER A 21 -1.67 19.84 -20.49
N THR A 22 -1.13 20.06 -19.30
CA THR A 22 -1.19 19.15 -18.14
C THR A 22 -2.56 19.12 -17.46
N GLY A 23 -3.30 20.24 -17.46
CA GLY A 23 -4.61 20.33 -16.77
C GLY A 23 -5.74 19.60 -17.51
N ALA A 24 -5.67 19.53 -18.84
CA ALA A 24 -6.70 18.89 -19.67
C ALA A 24 -6.64 17.36 -19.64
N VAL A 25 -5.44 16.77 -19.46
CA VAL A 25 -5.27 15.31 -19.34
C VAL A 25 -5.80 14.82 -17.98
N LEU A 26 -5.58 15.60 -16.91
CA LEU A 26 -6.04 15.26 -15.55
C LEU A 26 -7.56 15.42 -15.37
N SER A 27 -8.20 16.43 -15.99
CA SER A 27 -9.66 16.56 -15.92
C SER A 27 -10.39 15.43 -16.64
N SER A 28 -9.78 14.86 -17.69
CA SER A 28 -10.32 13.68 -18.38
C SER A 28 -10.22 12.42 -17.52
N ILE A 29 -9.16 12.29 -16.72
CA ILE A 29 -8.98 11.17 -15.78
C ILE A 29 -9.99 11.26 -14.63
N VAL A 30 -10.16 12.44 -14.01
CA VAL A 30 -11.10 12.62 -12.88
C VAL A 30 -12.56 12.40 -13.28
N ASN A 31 -12.97 12.83 -14.49
CA ASN A 31 -14.33 12.59 -14.98
C ASN A 31 -14.58 11.13 -15.39
N HIS A 32 -13.54 10.39 -15.83
CA HIS A 32 -13.66 8.94 -16.09
C HIS A 32 -13.61 8.07 -14.83
N LEU A 33 -13.02 8.55 -13.73
CA LEU A 33 -12.83 7.77 -12.49
C LEU A 33 -14.04 7.79 -11.53
N SER A 34 -15.09 8.56 -11.83
CA SER A 34 -16.26 8.69 -10.96
C SER A 34 -17.32 7.58 -11.16
N HIS A 35 -17.13 6.69 -12.14
CA HIS A 35 -17.99 5.53 -12.39
C HIS A 35 -17.12 4.26 -12.46
N HIS A 36 -17.48 3.21 -11.71
CA HIS A 36 -16.84 1.87 -11.52
C HIS A 36 -15.98 1.70 -10.24
N ASP A 37 -16.23 0.78 -9.30
CA ASP A 37 -17.17 -0.33 -9.14
C ASP A 37 -17.41 -0.44 -7.62
N LYS A 38 -18.63 -0.76 -7.18
CA LYS A 38 -18.83 -1.19 -5.79
C LYS A 38 -18.00 -2.46 -5.56
N PRO A 39 -17.35 -2.66 -4.40
CA PRO A 39 -16.61 -3.89 -4.13
C PRO A 39 -17.51 -5.10 -4.41
N LYS A 40 -16.98 -6.14 -5.06
CA LYS A 40 -17.78 -7.29 -5.51
C LYS A 40 -18.33 -8.10 -4.34
N TYR A 41 -17.77 -7.93 -3.14
CA TYR A 41 -18.19 -8.61 -1.92
C TYR A 41 -18.54 -7.60 -0.82
N ASN A 42 -19.59 -7.89 -0.06
CA ASN A 42 -19.99 -7.10 1.10
C ASN A 42 -19.27 -7.61 2.35
N VAL A 43 -18.55 -6.73 3.03
CA VAL A 43 -17.97 -7.03 4.35
C VAL A 43 -19.09 -7.20 5.37
N ARG A 44 -19.17 -8.36 6.02
CA ARG A 44 -20.18 -8.67 7.04
C ARG A 44 -19.96 -7.81 8.29
N GLU A 45 -21.01 -7.20 8.81
CA GLU A 45 -20.96 -6.53 10.12
C GLU A 45 -21.73 -7.32 11.17
N THR A 46 -21.04 -7.77 12.20
CA THR A 46 -21.62 -8.56 13.28
C THR A 46 -21.57 -7.76 14.58
N LYS A 47 -22.76 -7.52 15.17
CA LYS A 47 -22.92 -6.71 16.40
C LYS A 47 -22.96 -7.55 17.68
N LYS A 48 -22.74 -8.86 17.60
CA LYS A 48 -22.73 -9.77 18.75
C LYS A 48 -21.55 -10.73 18.69
N ALA A 49 -20.73 -10.75 19.74
CA ALA A 49 -19.61 -11.67 19.87
C ALA A 49 -20.03 -12.79 20.84
N ARG A 50 -19.99 -14.05 20.38
CA ARG A 50 -20.23 -15.23 21.21
C ARG A 50 -18.93 -15.97 21.39
N TYR A 51 -18.56 -16.20 22.64
CA TYR A 51 -17.37 -16.96 23.02
C TYR A 51 -17.81 -18.28 23.62
N ASP A 52 -17.30 -19.38 23.10
CA ASP A 52 -17.59 -20.72 23.60
C ASP A 52 -16.37 -21.64 23.45
N ARG A 53 -16.58 -22.94 23.64
CA ARG A 53 -15.67 -24.00 23.28
C ARG A 53 -16.37 -25.04 22.41
N ASP A 54 -15.66 -25.58 21.45
CA ASP A 54 -16.15 -26.71 20.66
C ASP A 54 -16.12 -28.02 21.47
N ALA A 55 -16.54 -29.12 20.84
CA ALA A 55 -16.56 -30.46 21.45
C ALA A 55 -15.17 -30.94 21.93
N CYS A 56 -14.10 -30.38 21.36
CA CYS A 56 -12.71 -30.68 21.72
C CYS A 56 -12.16 -29.72 22.79
N GLY A 57 -12.97 -28.78 23.29
CA GLY A 57 -12.58 -27.78 24.28
C GLY A 57 -11.82 -26.58 23.69
N VAL A 58 -11.72 -26.46 22.36
CA VAL A 58 -11.02 -25.39 21.65
C VAL A 58 -11.88 -24.13 21.66
N LYS A 59 -11.27 -22.96 21.92
CA LYS A 59 -11.98 -21.68 22.00
C LYS A 59 -12.61 -21.31 20.65
N THR A 60 -13.85 -20.83 20.69
CA THR A 60 -14.56 -20.33 19.52
C THR A 60 -14.94 -18.86 19.68
N LEU A 61 -15.03 -18.16 18.54
CA LEU A 61 -15.61 -16.83 18.40
C LEU A 61 -16.66 -16.92 17.29
N ASN A 62 -17.94 -16.91 17.64
CA ASN A 62 -19.03 -17.23 16.71
C ASN A 62 -18.74 -18.53 15.95
N GLN A 63 -18.69 -18.51 14.62
CA GLN A 63 -18.38 -19.65 13.75
C GLN A 63 -16.88 -19.97 13.61
N TYR A 64 -16.02 -19.14 14.20
CA TYR A 64 -14.57 -19.24 14.06
C TYR A 64 -13.95 -20.05 15.21
N VAL A 65 -13.32 -21.18 14.88
CA VAL A 65 -12.58 -22.04 15.83
C VAL A 65 -11.11 -21.64 15.84
N TYR A 66 -10.59 -21.31 17.03
CA TYR A 66 -9.20 -20.89 17.19
C TYR A 66 -8.21 -22.00 16.81
N GLN A 67 -7.18 -21.65 16.03
CA GLN A 67 -6.11 -22.57 15.63
C GLN A 67 -4.79 -22.22 16.34
N LYS A 68 -4.20 -21.07 16.01
CA LYS A 68 -2.91 -20.62 16.56
C LYS A 68 -2.77 -19.10 16.58
N LYS A 69 -1.83 -18.59 17.37
CA LYS A 69 -1.43 -17.17 17.32
C LYS A 69 -0.53 -16.96 16.10
N LEU A 70 -0.76 -15.89 15.35
CA LEU A 70 0.06 -15.50 14.20
C LEU A 70 1.04 -14.37 14.55
N GLY A 71 0.61 -13.41 15.37
CA GLY A 71 1.45 -12.26 15.73
C GLY A 71 0.84 -11.39 16.83
N VAL A 72 1.59 -10.36 17.24
CA VAL A 72 1.16 -9.29 18.14
C VAL A 72 1.27 -7.97 17.39
N GLY A 73 0.21 -7.18 17.40
CA GLY A 73 0.23 -5.82 16.88
C GLY A 73 0.10 -4.81 18.02
N SER A 74 0.20 -3.52 17.70
CA SER A 74 0.23 -2.41 18.68
C SER A 74 -0.94 -2.40 19.66
N PHE A 75 -2.14 -2.81 19.20
CA PHE A 75 -3.37 -2.75 20.00
C PHE A 75 -3.96 -4.12 20.35
N GLY A 76 -3.28 -5.20 19.97
CA GLY A 76 -3.90 -6.52 20.04
C GLY A 76 -3.08 -7.67 19.48
N LYS A 77 -3.77 -8.75 19.13
CA LYS A 77 -3.14 -9.95 18.57
C LYS A 77 -3.83 -10.37 17.28
N VAL A 78 -3.06 -10.97 16.40
CA VAL A 78 -3.58 -11.66 15.20
C VAL A 78 -3.51 -13.15 15.46
N SER A 79 -4.59 -13.88 15.18
CA SER A 79 -4.66 -15.32 15.38
C SER A 79 -5.38 -15.97 14.21
N LEU A 80 -4.98 -17.19 13.88
CA LEU A 80 -5.58 -18.03 12.85
C LEU A 80 -6.83 -18.70 13.41
N TYR A 81 -7.91 -18.69 12.64
CA TYR A 81 -9.15 -19.37 12.93
C TYR A 81 -9.63 -20.18 11.72
N LEU A 82 -10.26 -21.32 11.96
CA LEU A 82 -11.02 -22.07 10.97
C LEU A 82 -12.49 -21.65 11.08
N ASN A 83 -13.13 -21.29 9.97
CA ASN A 83 -14.57 -21.08 9.95
C ASN A 83 -15.28 -22.42 9.66
N ASN A 84 -16.08 -22.91 10.61
CA ASN A 84 -16.77 -24.19 10.49
C ASN A 84 -17.92 -24.20 9.48
N GLU A 85 -18.38 -23.03 9.01
CA GLU A 85 -19.46 -22.94 8.02
C GLU A 85 -18.96 -23.19 6.60
N ASN A 86 -17.72 -22.83 6.29
CA ASN A 86 -17.14 -22.91 4.95
C ASN A 86 -15.78 -23.62 4.87
N ASN A 87 -15.27 -24.12 6.00
CA ASN A 87 -13.99 -24.80 6.14
C ASN A 87 -12.78 -23.97 5.66
N GLN A 88 -12.87 -22.64 5.67
CA GLN A 88 -11.80 -21.75 5.26
C GLN A 88 -11.06 -21.17 6.48
N LEU A 89 -9.73 -21.00 6.33
CA LEU A 89 -8.88 -20.35 7.32
C LEU A 89 -8.93 -18.82 7.18
N TYR A 90 -8.95 -18.12 8.31
CA TYR A 90 -8.98 -16.66 8.41
C TYR A 90 -7.99 -16.14 9.45
N ALA A 91 -7.41 -14.97 9.19
CA ALA A 91 -6.65 -14.22 10.17
C ALA A 91 -7.58 -13.25 10.91
N VAL A 92 -7.62 -13.33 12.24
CA VAL A 92 -8.49 -12.47 13.07
C VAL A 92 -7.66 -11.54 13.93
N LYS A 93 -7.67 -10.25 13.59
CA LYS A 93 -7.04 -9.15 14.37
C LYS A 93 -8.00 -8.76 15.49
N SER A 94 -7.64 -9.07 16.73
CA SER A 94 -8.44 -8.82 17.93
C SER A 94 -7.83 -7.71 18.77
N MET A 95 -8.54 -6.58 18.93
CA MET A 95 -8.03 -5.37 19.59
C MET A 95 -8.88 -4.99 20.79
N LYS A 96 -8.25 -4.50 21.87
CA LYS A 96 -8.95 -4.14 23.12
C LYS A 96 -9.51 -2.72 23.02
N LYS A 97 -10.85 -2.57 23.08
CA LYS A 97 -11.53 -1.27 23.01
C LYS A 97 -11.06 -0.28 24.07
N LYS A 98 -10.79 -0.75 25.29
CA LYS A 98 -10.26 0.09 26.38
C LYS A 98 -8.94 0.79 26.00
N ILE A 99 -8.07 0.14 25.20
CA ILE A 99 -6.82 0.76 24.73
C ILE A 99 -7.13 1.74 23.60
N LEU A 100 -8.02 1.34 22.68
CA LEU A 100 -8.39 2.14 21.53
C LEU A 100 -9.10 3.46 21.91
N MET A 101 -9.92 3.45 22.96
CA MET A 101 -10.67 4.61 23.44
C MET A 101 -9.83 5.60 24.25
N LYS A 102 -8.57 5.28 24.57
CA LYS A 102 -7.70 6.24 25.25
C LYS A 102 -7.42 7.42 24.31
N ARG A 103 -7.59 8.62 24.83
CA ARG A 103 -7.14 9.85 24.15
C ARG A 103 -5.62 9.81 24.04
N ARG A 104 -5.10 10.26 22.90
CA ARG A 104 -3.66 10.41 22.71
C ARG A 104 -3.20 11.62 23.53
N PHE A 105 -2.07 11.48 24.23
CA PHE A 105 -1.45 12.60 24.95
C PHE A 105 -0.78 13.55 23.95
N GLY A 106 -1.03 14.86 24.03
CA GLY A 106 -0.47 15.89 23.14
C GLY A 106 -1.53 16.63 22.30
N VAL A 107 -1.07 17.39 21.29
CA VAL A 107 -1.85 18.25 20.36
C VAL A 107 -2.66 17.41 19.36
N HIS A 108 -3.35 16.38 19.83
CA HIS A 108 -4.14 15.46 18.99
C HIS A 108 -5.63 15.62 19.27
N ASN A 109 -6.15 16.86 19.16
CA ASN A 109 -7.57 17.28 19.15
C ASN A 109 -8.63 16.24 19.60
N GLY A 110 -8.45 15.62 20.76
CA GLY A 110 -9.35 14.57 21.26
C GLY A 110 -9.50 13.29 20.42
N ARG A 111 -8.75 13.09 19.31
CA ARG A 111 -8.81 11.84 18.50
C ARG A 111 -8.28 10.66 19.32
N THR A 112 -8.91 9.51 19.11
CA THR A 112 -8.60 8.25 19.78
C THR A 112 -8.03 7.25 18.79
N HIS A 113 -7.29 6.24 19.27
CA HIS A 113 -6.87 5.12 18.41
C HIS A 113 -8.06 4.36 17.81
N TRP A 114 -9.25 4.47 18.42
CA TRP A 114 -10.49 3.97 17.87
C TRP A 114 -10.85 4.64 16.54
N ASP A 115 -10.67 5.96 16.44
CA ASP A 115 -10.95 6.70 15.21
C ASP A 115 -10.03 6.26 14.07
N ASP A 116 -8.77 5.97 14.39
CA ASP A 116 -7.79 5.44 13.43
C ASP A 116 -8.17 4.04 12.94
N VAL A 117 -8.55 3.15 13.86
CA VAL A 117 -9.01 1.79 13.51
C VAL A 117 -10.29 1.82 12.68
N MET A 118 -11.25 2.70 12.99
CA MET A 118 -12.47 2.82 12.19
C MET A 118 -12.18 3.36 10.79
N ARG A 119 -11.21 4.27 10.65
CA ARG A 119 -10.74 4.75 9.35
C ARG A 119 -10.09 3.63 8.54
N GLU A 120 -9.16 2.88 9.14
CA GLU A 120 -8.53 1.68 8.55
C GLU A 120 -9.60 0.72 8.02
N ILE A 121 -10.57 0.35 8.86
CA ILE A 121 -11.71 -0.51 8.47
C ILE A 121 -12.48 0.10 7.29
N SER A 122 -12.77 1.41 7.31
CA SER A 122 -13.54 2.07 6.25
C SER A 122 -12.82 2.06 4.89
N ILE A 123 -11.49 2.15 4.90
CA ILE A 123 -10.64 2.03 3.72
C ILE A 123 -10.69 0.58 3.22
N MET A 124 -10.35 -0.38 4.09
CA MET A 124 -10.28 -1.79 3.71
C MET A 124 -11.60 -2.35 3.18
N LYS A 125 -12.75 -1.89 3.71
CA LYS A 125 -14.08 -2.28 3.20
C LYS A 125 -14.33 -1.90 1.73
N ARG A 126 -13.55 -0.98 1.16
CA ARG A 126 -13.69 -0.49 -0.23
C ARG A 126 -12.64 -1.08 -1.17
N LEU A 127 -11.65 -1.81 -0.65
CA LEU A 127 -10.58 -2.40 -1.43
C LEU A 127 -10.90 -3.86 -1.78
N ASP A 128 -10.82 -4.17 -3.07
CA ASP A 128 -11.03 -5.50 -3.64
C ASP A 128 -10.05 -5.70 -4.80
N HIS A 129 -8.89 -6.28 -4.49
CA HIS A 129 -7.85 -6.56 -5.46
C HIS A 129 -7.11 -7.85 -5.05
N PRO A 130 -6.65 -8.70 -5.99
CA PRO A 130 -5.91 -9.92 -5.66
C PRO A 130 -4.66 -9.65 -4.81
N ASN A 131 -3.99 -8.51 -5.01
CA ASN A 131 -2.78 -8.13 -4.30
C ASN A 131 -2.99 -7.23 -3.06
N VAL A 132 -4.22 -7.13 -2.55
CA VAL A 132 -4.55 -6.38 -1.33
C VAL A 132 -5.29 -7.30 -0.38
N ILE A 133 -4.94 -7.27 0.90
CA ILE A 133 -5.56 -8.13 1.91
C ILE A 133 -7.07 -7.86 2.03
N LYS A 134 -7.89 -8.90 1.97
CA LYS A 134 -9.35 -8.77 2.05
C LYS A 134 -9.86 -8.80 3.49
N VAL A 135 -10.89 -8.01 3.78
CA VAL A 135 -11.64 -8.04 5.05
C VAL A 135 -12.99 -8.70 4.81
N PHE A 136 -13.28 -9.77 5.54
CA PHE A 136 -14.53 -10.52 5.37
C PHE A 136 -15.60 -10.12 6.37
N GLU A 137 -15.22 -9.86 7.62
CA GLU A 137 -16.17 -9.58 8.69
C GLU A 137 -15.59 -8.64 9.75
N ILE A 138 -16.41 -7.71 10.22
CA ILE A 138 -16.13 -6.88 11.40
C ILE A 138 -17.08 -7.30 12.52
N ILE A 139 -16.52 -7.91 13.57
CA ILE A 139 -17.27 -8.26 14.79
C ILE A 139 -17.03 -7.14 15.80
N ASN A 140 -18.04 -6.30 15.98
CA ASN A 140 -18.02 -5.16 16.88
C ASN A 140 -19.28 -5.18 17.76
N ASP A 141 -19.22 -5.97 18.82
CA ASP A 141 -20.27 -6.03 19.84
C ASP A 141 -20.12 -4.88 20.85
N PRO A 142 -21.10 -3.98 21.00
CA PRO A 142 -21.03 -2.87 21.96
C PRO A 142 -20.75 -3.31 23.40
N ASN A 143 -21.18 -4.52 23.78
CA ASN A 143 -21.01 -5.07 25.12
C ASN A 143 -19.70 -5.88 25.28
N ASP A 144 -18.99 -6.15 24.19
CA ASP A 144 -17.68 -6.80 24.25
C ASP A 144 -16.56 -5.78 24.43
N THR A 145 -15.55 -6.19 25.17
CA THR A 145 -14.31 -5.44 25.43
C THR A 145 -13.37 -5.37 24.22
N LYS A 146 -13.67 -6.12 23.16
CA LYS A 146 -12.84 -6.25 21.95
C LYS A 146 -13.62 -5.94 20.68
N ILE A 147 -12.86 -5.56 19.67
CA ILE A 147 -13.29 -5.58 18.27
C ILE A 147 -12.44 -6.61 17.52
N HIS A 148 -13.06 -7.33 16.59
CA HIS A 148 -12.38 -8.32 15.76
C HIS A 148 -12.56 -7.98 14.28
N ILE A 149 -11.46 -8.01 13.54
CA ILE A 149 -11.42 -7.87 12.09
C ILE A 149 -11.02 -9.23 11.53
N VAL A 150 -11.94 -9.87 10.82
CA VAL A 150 -11.71 -11.15 10.13
C VAL A 150 -11.21 -10.86 8.73
N MET A 151 -10.02 -11.33 8.42
CA MET A 151 -9.26 -11.02 7.21
C MET A 151 -8.84 -12.29 6.49
N GLU A 152 -8.50 -12.14 5.22
CA GLU A 152 -7.80 -13.15 4.44
C GLU A 152 -6.56 -13.66 5.20
N TYR A 153 -6.34 -14.97 5.18
CA TYR A 153 -5.14 -15.58 5.73
C TYR A 153 -4.13 -15.79 4.59
N ALA A 154 -2.96 -15.15 4.71
CA ALA A 154 -1.81 -15.39 3.84
C ALA A 154 -0.86 -16.39 4.52
N GLU A 155 -0.73 -17.59 3.94
CA GLU A 155 -0.14 -18.74 4.63
C GLU A 155 1.35 -18.57 4.93
N ASN A 156 2.12 -18.03 3.98
CA ASN A 156 3.56 -17.81 4.14
C ASN A 156 3.89 -16.63 5.06
N GLY A 157 2.89 -15.82 5.44
CA GLY A 157 3.07 -14.66 6.30
C GLY A 157 3.81 -13.53 5.59
N PRO A 158 4.44 -12.60 6.33
CA PRO A 158 5.13 -11.47 5.73
C PRO A 158 6.44 -11.87 5.06
N LEU A 159 6.85 -11.12 4.03
CA LEU A 159 8.13 -11.32 3.34
C LEU A 159 9.34 -11.12 4.27
N PHE A 160 9.15 -10.36 5.36
CA PHE A 160 10.12 -10.23 6.45
C PHE A 160 9.42 -10.23 7.81
N LYS A 161 9.97 -10.93 8.80
CA LYS A 161 9.38 -11.06 10.15
C LYS A 161 10.02 -10.17 11.21
N GLY A 162 11.00 -9.34 10.85
CA GLY A 162 11.66 -8.45 11.81
C GLY A 162 12.63 -9.16 12.76
N GLU A 163 13.00 -10.41 12.49
CA GLU A 163 14.05 -11.12 13.21
C GLU A 163 15.39 -10.68 12.60
N ASP A 164 16.13 -9.86 13.36
CA ASP A 164 17.48 -9.31 13.13
C ASP A 164 17.89 -9.12 11.65
N THR A 165 17.93 -7.87 11.18
CA THR A 165 18.38 -7.53 9.83
C THR A 165 19.77 -8.07 9.51
N ASP A 166 20.64 -8.23 10.50
CA ASP A 166 21.99 -8.77 10.32
C ASP A 166 21.98 -10.27 10.00
N SER A 167 20.85 -10.94 10.26
CA SER A 167 20.61 -12.35 9.97
C SER A 167 19.79 -12.60 8.70
N TYR A 168 19.35 -11.55 7.98
CA TYR A 168 18.59 -11.73 6.76
C TYR A 168 19.44 -12.43 5.70
N VAL A 169 19.11 -13.68 5.44
CA VAL A 169 19.56 -14.41 4.26
C VAL A 169 18.46 -14.34 3.24
N ARG A 170 18.78 -13.78 2.06
CA ARG A 170 17.86 -13.72 0.94
C ARG A 170 17.34 -15.13 0.64
N SER A 171 16.06 -15.34 0.89
CA SER A 171 15.37 -16.62 0.70
C SER A 171 14.51 -16.66 -0.57
N ILE A 172 14.32 -15.49 -1.20
CA ILE A 172 13.51 -15.31 -2.41
C ILE A 172 14.46 -15.24 -3.60
N ASP A 173 14.30 -16.15 -4.56
CA ASP A 173 15.03 -16.15 -5.83
C ASP A 173 14.66 -14.93 -6.71
N ASP A 174 15.42 -14.71 -7.79
CA ASP A 174 15.22 -13.54 -8.67
C ASP A 174 13.85 -13.54 -9.35
N ASP A 175 13.37 -14.70 -9.82
CA ASP A 175 12.12 -14.81 -10.57
C ASP A 175 10.92 -14.58 -9.65
N THR A 176 10.91 -15.22 -8.48
CA THR A 176 9.89 -14.97 -7.46
C THR A 176 9.87 -13.51 -7.01
N MET A 177 11.04 -12.88 -6.87
CA MET A 177 11.13 -11.48 -6.46
C MET A 177 10.56 -10.53 -7.50
N LYS A 178 10.88 -10.74 -8.78
CA LYS A 178 10.31 -9.97 -9.89
C LYS A 178 8.79 -10.12 -9.93
N ASN A 179 8.28 -11.34 -9.80
CA ASN A 179 6.83 -11.58 -9.76
C ASN A 179 6.18 -10.85 -8.58
N TYR A 180 6.74 -10.99 -7.37
CA TYR A 180 6.25 -10.27 -6.19
C TYR A 180 6.29 -8.76 -6.38
N PHE A 181 7.34 -8.21 -7.00
CA PHE A 181 7.44 -6.79 -7.28
C PHE A 181 6.36 -6.33 -8.28
N ALA A 182 6.17 -7.04 -9.38
CA ALA A 182 5.11 -6.75 -10.35
C ALA A 182 3.72 -6.75 -9.69
N GLN A 183 3.48 -7.69 -8.79
CA GLN A 183 2.24 -7.76 -8.00
C GLN A 183 2.11 -6.62 -6.99
N MET A 184 3.20 -6.20 -6.33
CA MET A 184 3.22 -5.01 -5.47
C MET A 184 2.85 -3.75 -6.26
N VAL A 185 3.41 -3.58 -7.46
CA VAL A 185 3.09 -2.46 -8.37
C VAL A 185 1.60 -2.47 -8.74
N LYS A 186 1.06 -3.62 -9.19
CA LYS A 186 -0.38 -3.77 -9.53
C LYS A 186 -1.27 -3.45 -8.32
N GLY A 187 -0.92 -3.95 -7.14
CA GLY A 187 -1.64 -3.68 -5.89
C GLY A 187 -1.63 -2.20 -5.52
N LEU A 188 -0.48 -1.53 -5.61
CA LEU A 188 -0.36 -0.10 -5.32
C LEU A 188 -1.08 0.77 -6.35
N GLN A 189 -1.01 0.45 -7.64
CA GLN A 189 -1.79 1.14 -8.68
C GLN A 189 -3.28 1.10 -8.35
N TYR A 190 -3.80 -0.06 -7.95
CA TYR A 190 -5.18 -0.19 -7.51
C TYR A 190 -5.48 0.67 -6.28
N VAL A 191 -4.66 0.60 -5.23
CA VAL A 191 -4.86 1.37 -3.99
C VAL A 191 -4.87 2.88 -4.29
N HIS A 192 -3.92 3.37 -5.09
CA HIS A 192 -3.83 4.77 -5.51
C HIS A 192 -5.03 5.19 -6.37
N SER A 193 -5.51 4.34 -7.28
CA SER A 193 -6.72 4.60 -8.08
C SER A 193 -7.99 4.77 -7.23
N ARG A 194 -7.99 4.24 -6.00
CA ARG A 194 -9.07 4.42 -5.02
C ARG A 194 -8.87 5.63 -4.11
N GLY A 195 -7.91 6.49 -4.42
CA GLY A 195 -7.59 7.70 -3.66
C GLY A 195 -6.98 7.38 -2.29
N VAL A 196 -6.30 6.25 -2.14
CA VAL A 196 -5.65 5.83 -0.90
C VAL A 196 -4.14 5.85 -1.10
N ILE A 197 -3.41 6.41 -0.14
CA ILE A 197 -1.95 6.33 -0.04
C ILE A 197 -1.63 5.47 1.18
N HIS A 198 -0.84 4.41 1.00
CA HIS A 198 -0.60 3.42 2.05
C HIS A 198 0.23 3.97 3.21
N ARG A 199 1.35 4.65 2.90
CA ARG A 199 2.33 5.29 3.81
C ARG A 199 3.11 4.35 4.74
N ASP A 200 3.06 3.05 4.50
CA ASP A 200 3.80 2.05 5.31
C ASP A 200 4.11 0.80 4.48
N ILE A 201 4.53 1.00 3.23
CA ILE A 201 5.00 -0.10 2.39
C ILE A 201 6.37 -0.53 2.88
N LYS A 202 6.45 -1.77 3.33
CA LYS A 202 7.67 -2.43 3.82
C LYS A 202 7.48 -3.94 3.81
N PRO A 203 8.57 -4.74 3.77
CA PRO A 203 8.52 -6.20 3.73
C PRO A 203 7.61 -6.86 4.80
N GLU A 204 7.48 -6.27 5.98
CA GLU A 204 6.62 -6.76 7.08
C GLU A 204 5.12 -6.63 6.78
N ASN A 205 4.76 -5.70 5.90
CA ASN A 205 3.38 -5.41 5.50
C ASN A 205 3.03 -6.03 4.14
N ILE A 206 3.98 -6.70 3.48
CA ILE A 206 3.73 -7.49 2.28
C ILE A 206 3.66 -8.96 2.70
N LEU A 207 2.47 -9.54 2.67
CA LEU A 207 2.27 -10.96 2.97
C LEU A 207 2.31 -11.80 1.69
N ALA A 208 2.64 -13.08 1.79
CA ALA A 208 2.64 -14.00 0.66
C ALA A 208 1.78 -15.25 0.93
N SER A 209 1.15 -15.76 -0.12
CA SER A 209 0.43 -17.03 -0.11
C SER A 209 0.35 -17.59 -1.53
N ASN A 210 0.85 -18.81 -1.75
CA ASN A 210 0.76 -19.50 -3.05
C ASN A 210 1.24 -18.66 -4.24
N GLY A 211 2.40 -18.01 -4.12
CA GLY A 211 2.95 -17.15 -5.17
C GLY A 211 2.23 -15.81 -5.34
N VAL A 212 1.22 -15.50 -4.51
CA VAL A 212 0.48 -14.24 -4.56
C VAL A 212 0.79 -13.38 -3.34
N ILE A 213 1.20 -12.13 -3.56
CA ILE A 213 1.41 -11.16 -2.48
C ILE A 213 0.10 -10.47 -2.06
N LYS A 214 0.03 -10.02 -0.81
CA LYS A 214 -1.05 -9.24 -0.23
C LYS A 214 -0.47 -8.02 0.50
N ILE A 215 -0.76 -6.83 -0.01
CA ILE A 215 -0.50 -5.58 0.71
C ILE A 215 -1.45 -5.53 1.91
N ALA A 216 -0.89 -5.38 3.11
CA ALA A 216 -1.60 -5.39 4.38
C ALA A 216 -1.22 -4.18 5.25
N ASP A 217 -1.99 -3.98 6.32
CA ASP A 217 -1.83 -2.91 7.32
C ASP A 217 -2.02 -1.48 6.79
N PHE A 218 -3.28 -1.07 6.69
CA PHE A 218 -3.68 0.29 6.31
C PHE A 218 -3.81 1.23 7.52
N GLY A 219 -3.22 0.87 8.67
CA GLY A 219 -3.42 1.58 9.94
C GLY A 219 -2.95 3.04 9.93
N VAL A 220 -1.98 3.37 9.08
CA VAL A 220 -1.49 4.73 8.86
C VAL A 220 -1.80 5.25 7.46
N SER A 221 -2.69 4.61 6.70
CA SER A 221 -3.02 5.08 5.34
C SER A 221 -3.77 6.42 5.34
N TYR A 222 -3.62 7.16 4.25
CA TYR A 222 -4.29 8.43 4.02
C TYR A 222 -5.29 8.32 2.87
N GLN A 223 -6.48 8.91 3.05
CA GLN A 223 -7.51 8.97 2.03
C GLN A 223 -7.56 10.39 1.45
N LEU A 224 -7.33 10.49 0.14
CA LEU A 224 -7.54 11.70 -0.65
C LEU A 224 -9.05 11.92 -0.76
N CYS A 225 -9.64 12.67 0.16
CA CYS A 225 -11.05 13.06 0.07
C CYS A 225 -11.22 14.16 -1.00
N ASN A 226 -12.38 14.19 -1.69
CA ASN A 226 -12.79 15.10 -2.78
C ASN A 226 -12.80 16.61 -2.44
N ARG A 227 -11.88 17.12 -1.63
CA ARG A 227 -11.53 18.54 -1.66
C ARG A 227 -10.61 18.72 -2.86
N SER A 228 -11.04 19.56 -3.79
CA SER A 228 -10.32 20.04 -4.97
C SER A 228 -8.82 19.77 -4.92
N ILE A 229 -8.39 18.87 -5.80
CA ILE A 229 -6.99 18.58 -6.09
C ILE A 229 -6.40 19.83 -6.74
N ASP A 230 -5.82 20.69 -5.92
CA ASP A 230 -4.83 21.66 -6.35
C ASP A 230 -3.53 21.30 -5.61
N PHE A 231 -2.71 20.46 -6.23
CA PHE A 231 -1.34 20.17 -5.75
C PHE A 231 -0.43 21.42 -5.77
N ASN A 232 -0.94 22.57 -6.21
CA ASN A 232 -0.24 23.86 -6.31
C ASN A 232 -0.97 25.00 -5.57
N SER A 233 -2.04 24.74 -4.81
CA SER A 233 -2.68 25.82 -4.03
C SER A 233 -1.99 25.95 -2.68
N ASP A 234 -1.34 27.10 -2.46
CA ASP A 234 -0.95 27.58 -1.13
C ASP A 234 -2.08 27.30 -0.13
N HIS A 235 -1.89 26.32 0.75
CA HIS A 235 -2.81 26.02 1.85
C HIS A 235 -2.65 27.10 2.94
N ASN A 236 -3.09 28.32 2.64
CA ASN A 236 -3.16 29.44 3.59
C ASN A 236 -4.46 29.43 4.42
N ASN A 237 -5.17 28.30 4.48
CA ASN A 237 -6.14 28.05 5.53
C ASN A 237 -5.48 27.09 6.52
N GLY A 238 -5.34 27.53 7.77
CA GLY A 238 -4.63 26.82 8.84
C GLY A 238 -5.25 25.46 9.21
N ASP A 239 -5.06 24.47 8.34
CA ASP A 239 -5.63 23.15 8.48
C ASP A 239 -4.70 22.25 9.29
N GLU A 240 -5.03 22.12 10.58
CA GLU A 240 -4.38 21.29 11.61
C GLU A 240 -4.27 19.79 11.24
N ASP A 241 -5.01 19.32 10.22
CA ASP A 241 -4.85 17.98 9.63
C ASP A 241 -3.48 17.82 8.95
N SER A 242 -2.88 18.91 8.47
CA SER A 242 -1.55 18.91 7.83
C SER A 242 -0.42 18.61 8.83
N GLU A 243 -0.47 19.11 10.07
CA GLU A 243 0.55 18.81 11.09
C GLU A 243 0.47 17.37 11.62
N GLN A 244 -0.73 16.78 11.65
CA GLN A 244 -0.94 15.40 12.15
C GLN A 244 -0.58 14.34 11.10
N LEU A 245 -0.75 14.66 9.81
CA LEU A 245 -0.19 13.91 8.68
C LEU A 245 1.33 13.74 8.79
N LYS A 246 2.03 14.70 9.44
CA LYS A 246 3.50 14.77 9.58
C LYS A 246 4.10 13.94 10.73
N LYS A 247 3.32 13.53 11.75
CA LYS A 247 3.87 12.90 12.99
C LYS A 247 3.55 11.40 13.18
N SER A 248 2.75 10.80 12.32
CA SER A 248 2.43 9.35 12.37
C SER A 248 2.84 8.68 11.05
N VAL A 249 4.11 8.80 10.68
CA VAL A 249 4.59 8.44 9.33
C VAL A 249 5.48 7.20 9.41
N GLY A 250 4.98 6.09 8.86
CA GLY A 250 5.73 4.89 8.48
C GLY A 250 6.78 4.34 9.46
N SER A 251 7.60 3.42 8.97
CA SER A 251 8.87 3.06 9.61
C SER A 251 9.96 4.04 9.14
N PRO A 252 10.79 4.64 10.04
CA PRO A 252 11.75 5.69 9.69
C PRO A 252 12.64 5.40 8.47
N ALA A 253 13.13 4.17 8.34
CA ALA A 253 13.98 3.73 7.23
C ALA A 253 13.29 3.75 5.84
N PHE A 254 11.96 3.79 5.80
CA PHE A 254 11.16 3.76 4.58
C PHE A 254 10.58 5.14 4.24
N LEU A 255 10.87 6.17 5.05
CA LEU A 255 10.40 7.52 4.80
C LEU A 255 11.14 8.18 3.63
N PRO A 256 10.43 8.87 2.75
CA PRO A 256 11.04 9.59 1.64
C PRO A 256 11.64 10.94 2.08
N PRO A 257 12.57 11.52 1.31
CA PRO A 257 13.30 12.74 1.66
C PRO A 257 12.40 13.94 1.99
N GLU A 258 11.29 14.08 1.26
CA GLU A 258 10.31 15.16 1.45
C GLU A 258 9.56 15.09 2.79
N LEU A 259 9.52 13.92 3.44
CA LEU A 259 8.96 13.75 4.79
C LEU A 259 10.04 13.81 5.89
N CYS A 260 11.31 13.84 5.52
CA CYS A 260 12.45 13.99 6.42
C CYS A 260 12.88 15.46 6.62
N ALA A 261 12.44 16.38 5.75
CA ALA A 261 12.75 17.81 5.86
C ALA A 261 11.84 18.51 6.87
N THR A 262 12.31 19.59 7.50
CA THR A 262 11.55 20.41 8.46
C THR A 262 10.64 21.43 7.79
N ASP A 263 10.91 21.76 6.53
CA ASP A 263 10.18 22.76 5.76
C ASP A 263 9.10 22.03 4.94
N HIS A 264 7.93 21.94 5.56
CA HIS A 264 6.88 21.00 5.19
C HIS A 264 5.85 21.58 4.23
N ASP A 265 6.30 22.05 3.07
CA ASP A 265 5.42 22.47 1.99
C ASP A 265 5.00 21.24 1.14
N HIS A 266 3.98 20.56 1.65
CA HIS A 266 2.89 19.94 0.88
C HIS A 266 3.18 18.85 -0.17
N ILE A 267 3.96 17.81 0.14
CA ILE A 267 3.92 16.58 -0.68
C ILE A 267 3.36 15.41 0.12
N THR A 268 2.04 15.26 0.04
CA THR A 268 1.31 14.06 0.44
C THR A 268 0.68 13.45 -0.81
N GLY A 269 1.36 12.48 -1.42
CA GLY A 269 0.94 11.93 -2.71
C GLY A 269 1.44 10.50 -2.95
N PRO A 270 1.02 9.90 -4.07
CA PRO A 270 1.52 8.62 -4.57
C PRO A 270 3.05 8.41 -4.51
N PRO A 271 3.91 9.44 -4.76
CA PRO A 271 5.37 9.26 -4.71
C PRO A 271 5.92 8.74 -3.38
N ILE A 272 5.21 8.93 -2.26
CA ILE A 272 5.61 8.42 -0.94
C ILE A 272 5.68 6.88 -0.96
N ASP A 273 4.65 6.23 -1.49
CA ASP A 273 4.60 4.77 -1.56
C ASP A 273 5.60 4.23 -2.60
N ILE A 274 5.91 5.00 -3.64
CA ILE A 274 6.89 4.62 -4.68
C ILE A 274 8.30 4.59 -4.09
N TRP A 275 8.66 5.58 -3.26
CA TRP A 275 9.92 5.55 -2.52
C TRP A 275 9.99 4.33 -1.60
N ALA A 276 8.95 4.11 -0.80
CA ALA A 276 8.89 2.99 0.13
C ALA A 276 8.93 1.62 -0.59
N LEU A 277 8.34 1.53 -1.80
CA LEU A 277 8.48 0.39 -2.71
C LEU A 277 9.93 0.18 -3.16
N GLY A 278 10.66 1.26 -3.46
CA GLY A 278 12.10 1.22 -3.78
C GLY A 278 12.94 0.71 -2.62
N ILE A 279 12.72 1.21 -1.40
CA ILE A 279 13.41 0.72 -0.19
C ILE A 279 13.09 -0.75 0.06
N THR A 280 11.83 -1.15 -0.14
CA THR A 280 11.37 -2.54 -0.02
C THR A 280 12.09 -3.45 -1.01
N LEU A 281 12.14 -3.09 -2.30
CA LEU A 281 12.85 -3.85 -3.32
C LEU A 281 14.34 -3.95 -3.01
N PHE A 282 14.97 -2.83 -2.64
CA PHE A 282 16.39 -2.80 -2.27
C PHE A 282 16.67 -3.74 -1.10
N PHE A 283 15.85 -3.70 -0.05
CA PHE A 283 15.99 -4.59 1.11
C PHE A 283 15.82 -6.06 0.74
N LEU A 284 14.78 -6.40 -0.02
CA LEU A 284 14.53 -7.80 -0.41
C LEU A 284 15.69 -8.38 -1.22
N TYR A 285 16.29 -7.56 -2.09
CA TYR A 285 17.40 -7.96 -2.96
C TYR A 285 18.75 -8.02 -2.24
N PHE A 286 19.11 -6.96 -1.49
CA PHE A 286 20.43 -6.84 -0.87
C PHE A 286 20.50 -7.27 0.60
N GLY A 287 19.36 -7.48 1.25
CA GLY A 287 19.26 -7.83 2.66
C GLY A 287 19.56 -6.69 3.64
N ARG A 288 19.76 -5.48 3.14
CA ARG A 288 19.96 -4.27 3.94
C ARG A 288 19.28 -3.08 3.28
N ILE A 289 18.99 -2.06 4.05
CA ILE A 289 18.45 -0.78 3.54
C ILE A 289 19.57 0.10 2.97
N PRO A 290 19.26 1.00 2.00
CA PRO A 290 20.29 1.81 1.33
C PRO A 290 20.82 2.98 2.18
N PHE A 291 20.04 3.47 3.15
CA PHE A 291 20.39 4.59 4.01
C PHE A 291 20.25 4.17 5.47
N THR A 292 21.27 4.45 6.28
CA THR A 292 21.33 4.10 7.71
C THR A 292 21.84 5.29 8.51
N GLY A 293 21.53 5.35 9.80
CA GLY A 293 22.12 6.34 10.70
C GLY A 293 21.96 5.91 12.15
N ASP A 294 22.94 6.25 12.99
CA ASP A 294 22.95 5.87 14.41
C ASP A 294 21.80 6.52 15.21
N THR A 295 21.23 7.59 14.67
CA THR A 295 20.03 8.26 15.20
C THR A 295 19.06 8.55 14.05
N GLU A 296 17.77 8.72 14.36
CA GLU A 296 16.76 9.11 13.36
C GLU A 296 17.15 10.42 12.65
N ALA A 297 17.73 11.38 13.35
CA ALA A 297 18.19 12.64 12.76
C ALA A 297 19.28 12.40 11.70
N ILE A 298 20.25 11.53 11.99
CA ILE A 298 21.31 11.16 11.05
C ILE A 298 20.73 10.38 9.87
N LEU A 299 19.83 9.43 10.13
CA LEU A 299 19.14 8.68 9.09
C LEU A 299 18.38 9.62 8.14
N TYR A 300 17.62 10.57 8.67
CA TYR A 300 16.87 11.55 7.88
C TYR A 300 17.78 12.50 7.10
N ASP A 301 18.97 12.83 7.63
CA ASP A 301 19.96 13.57 6.86
C ASP A 301 20.49 12.73 5.69
N ASN A 302 20.92 11.50 5.95
CA ASN A 302 21.42 10.58 4.92
C ASN A 302 20.36 10.27 3.84
N VAL A 303 19.10 10.09 4.23
CA VAL A 303 17.98 9.95 3.29
C VAL A 303 17.84 11.17 2.39
N ARG A 304 18.17 12.39 2.84
CA ARG A 304 18.10 13.60 2.01
C ARG A 304 19.36 13.83 1.18
N THR A 305 20.54 13.59 1.74
CA THR A 305 21.81 14.08 1.19
C THR A 305 22.70 13.00 0.58
N GLN A 306 22.59 11.75 1.04
CA GLN A 306 23.47 10.68 0.59
C GLN A 306 23.01 10.12 -0.77
N ASP A 307 23.97 9.97 -1.68
CA ASP A 307 23.77 9.25 -2.94
C ASP A 307 23.48 7.76 -2.70
N LEU A 308 22.67 7.18 -3.59
CA LEU A 308 22.38 5.74 -3.58
C LEU A 308 23.63 4.96 -3.99
N THR A 309 24.05 4.01 -3.15
CA THR A 309 25.15 3.09 -3.44
C THR A 309 24.69 1.64 -3.36
N PHE A 310 25.32 0.77 -4.15
CA PHE A 310 24.98 -0.66 -4.20
C PHE A 310 26.01 -1.48 -3.41
N PRO A 311 25.57 -2.43 -2.57
CA PRO A 311 26.46 -3.26 -1.75
C PRO A 311 27.34 -4.21 -2.56
N ALA A 312 26.81 -4.67 -3.70
CA ALA A 312 27.44 -5.57 -4.65
C ALA A 312 26.89 -5.25 -6.04
N PRO A 313 27.63 -5.60 -7.12
CA PRO A 313 27.10 -5.48 -8.47
C PRO A 313 25.77 -6.22 -8.61
N ALA A 314 24.79 -5.56 -9.22
CA ALA A 314 23.50 -6.17 -9.53
C ALA A 314 23.23 -6.10 -11.04
N ASP A 315 22.10 -6.67 -11.45
CA ASP A 315 21.58 -6.48 -12.80
C ASP A 315 21.45 -4.98 -13.13
N GLU A 316 21.96 -4.55 -14.29
CA GLU A 316 21.99 -3.12 -14.67
C GLU A 316 20.58 -2.52 -14.74
N LEU A 317 19.56 -3.31 -15.13
CA LEU A 317 18.18 -2.86 -15.19
C LEU A 317 17.58 -2.72 -13.80
N LEU A 318 17.98 -3.57 -12.84
CA LEU A 318 17.60 -3.41 -11.44
C LEU A 318 18.18 -2.13 -10.84
N GLU A 319 19.48 -1.88 -11.06
CA GLU A 319 20.13 -0.68 -10.56
C GLU A 319 19.48 0.60 -11.14
N ASP A 320 19.18 0.58 -12.45
CA ASP A 320 18.47 1.68 -13.12
C ASP A 320 17.06 1.90 -12.55
N LEU A 321 16.30 0.81 -12.31
CA LEU A 321 14.99 0.90 -11.67
C LEU A 321 15.08 1.47 -10.24
N LEU A 322 16.03 0.99 -9.43
CA LEU A 322 16.23 1.45 -8.06
C LEU A 322 16.61 2.93 -8.00
N LYS A 323 17.47 3.41 -8.92
CA LYS A 323 17.81 4.84 -9.05
C LYS A 323 16.57 5.69 -9.36
N LYS A 324 15.67 5.19 -10.20
CA LYS A 324 14.42 5.88 -10.58
C LYS A 324 13.36 5.87 -9.46
N LEU A 325 13.23 4.76 -8.74
CA LEU A 325 12.34 4.63 -7.57
C LEU A 325 12.81 5.51 -6.40
N LEU A 326 14.12 5.54 -6.15
CA LEU A 326 14.76 6.28 -5.06
C LEU A 326 15.27 7.66 -5.50
N GLN A 327 14.63 8.26 -6.50
CA GLN A 327 14.87 9.64 -6.88
C GLN A 327 14.42 10.56 -5.75
N LYS A 328 15.35 11.40 -5.26
CA LYS A 328 15.15 12.27 -4.09
C LYS A 328 14.08 13.31 -4.36
N ASN A 329 14.08 13.92 -5.55
CA ASN A 329 13.04 14.85 -5.96
C ASN A 329 11.76 14.07 -6.33
N PRO A 330 10.65 14.21 -5.58
CA PRO A 330 9.41 13.48 -5.83
C PRO A 330 8.79 13.77 -7.20
N ASP A 331 9.00 14.96 -7.79
CA ASP A 331 8.46 15.32 -9.11
C ASP A 331 9.20 14.60 -10.25
N LEU A 332 10.45 14.20 -10.00
CA LEU A 332 11.28 13.44 -10.94
C LEU A 332 11.22 11.93 -10.66
N ARG A 333 10.55 11.52 -9.59
CA ARG A 333 10.42 10.11 -9.19
C ARG A 333 9.51 9.40 -10.18
N ILE A 334 9.92 8.20 -10.59
CA ILE A 334 9.17 7.40 -11.55
C ILE A 334 7.74 7.14 -11.06
N THR A 335 6.76 7.13 -11.95
CA THR A 335 5.37 6.77 -11.60
C THR A 335 5.17 5.26 -11.62
N LEU A 336 4.15 4.73 -10.93
CA LEU A 336 3.86 3.30 -10.95
C LEU A 336 3.56 2.77 -12.36
N ASP A 337 2.93 3.58 -13.22
CA ASP A 337 2.68 3.20 -14.62
C ASP A 337 3.97 3.08 -15.42
N SER A 338 4.94 3.96 -15.18
CA SER A 338 6.27 3.86 -15.79
C SER A 338 7.10 2.73 -15.20
N VAL A 339 6.97 2.43 -13.89
CA VAL A 339 7.58 1.23 -13.27
C VAL A 339 7.06 -0.04 -13.95
N ALA A 340 5.75 -0.12 -14.19
CA ALA A 340 5.11 -1.26 -14.84
C ALA A 340 5.56 -1.50 -16.30
N GLN A 341 6.15 -0.49 -16.93
CA GLN A 341 6.72 -0.57 -18.28
C GLN A 341 8.26 -0.67 -18.27
N HIS A 342 8.87 -0.62 -17.10
CA HIS A 342 10.32 -0.68 -16.97
C HIS A 342 10.84 -2.04 -17.46
N PRO A 343 11.94 -2.12 -18.23
CA PRO A 343 12.44 -3.40 -18.76
C PRO A 343 12.64 -4.46 -17.69
N TRP A 344 13.13 -4.09 -16.51
CA TRP A 344 13.31 -5.01 -15.38
C TRP A 344 11.99 -5.69 -14.93
N ASP A 345 10.87 -4.97 -14.96
CA ASP A 345 9.55 -5.48 -14.59
C ASP A 345 8.81 -6.12 -15.79
N LYS A 346 9.02 -5.57 -16.99
CA LYS A 346 8.32 -5.95 -18.21
C LYS A 346 8.77 -7.31 -18.76
N VAL A 347 10.07 -7.61 -18.71
CA VAL A 347 10.63 -8.87 -19.24
C VAL A 347 9.93 -10.09 -18.62
N GLU A 348 9.57 -10.03 -17.34
CA GLU A 348 8.91 -11.15 -16.68
C GLU A 348 7.41 -11.23 -16.97
N ARG A 349 6.72 -10.08 -17.17
CA ARG A 349 5.29 -10.08 -17.51
C ARG A 349 5.02 -10.78 -18.84
N GLU A 350 5.90 -10.56 -19.82
CA GLU A 350 5.82 -11.24 -21.12
C GLU A 350 6.10 -12.74 -20.96
N MET A 351 7.08 -13.13 -20.14
CA MET A 351 7.36 -14.55 -19.84
C MET A 351 6.24 -15.23 -19.04
N GLU A 352 5.58 -14.53 -18.12
CA GLU A 352 4.48 -15.03 -17.32
C GLU A 352 3.20 -15.20 -18.17
N GLU A 353 2.89 -14.24 -19.05
CA GLU A 353 1.82 -14.39 -20.04
C GLU A 353 2.07 -15.56 -21.00
N GLU A 354 3.32 -15.76 -21.47
CA GLU A 354 3.68 -16.90 -22.31
C GLU A 354 3.56 -18.24 -21.57
N ARG A 355 4.01 -18.33 -20.31
CA ARG A 355 3.83 -19.52 -19.47
C ARG A 355 2.36 -19.84 -19.20
N ASP A 356 1.55 -18.84 -18.85
CA ASP A 356 0.10 -18.99 -18.65
C ASP A 356 -0.61 -19.47 -19.93
N ILE A 357 -0.20 -18.95 -21.09
CA ILE A 357 -0.72 -19.38 -22.39
C ILE A 357 -0.33 -20.84 -22.65
N GLU A 358 0.91 -21.23 -22.36
CA GLU A 358 1.40 -22.59 -22.58
C GLU A 358 0.76 -23.61 -21.63
N GLU A 359 0.62 -23.30 -20.34
CA GLU A 359 -0.09 -24.15 -19.38
C GLU A 359 -1.57 -24.35 -19.75
N ARG A 360 -2.23 -23.28 -20.23
CA ARG A 360 -3.61 -23.39 -20.74
C ARG A 360 -3.68 -24.23 -22.00
N LYS A 361 -2.73 -24.08 -22.93
CA LYS A 361 -2.65 -24.95 -24.12
C LYS A 361 -2.44 -26.41 -23.72
N ASP A 362 -1.60 -26.69 -22.73
CA ASP A 362 -1.36 -28.04 -22.22
C ASP A 362 -2.60 -28.64 -21.57
N CYS A 363 -3.35 -27.86 -20.78
CA CYS A 363 -4.63 -28.30 -20.24
C CYS A 363 -5.68 -28.58 -21.33
N LEU A 364 -5.64 -27.84 -22.45
CA LEU A 364 -6.56 -28.00 -23.57
C LEU A 364 -6.12 -29.07 -24.58
N ARG A 365 -4.85 -29.47 -24.58
CA ARG A 365 -4.25 -30.44 -25.52
C ARG A 365 -5.02 -31.78 -25.56
N PRO A 366 -5.39 -32.42 -24.43
CA PRO A 366 -6.18 -33.65 -24.46
C PRO A 366 -7.59 -33.48 -25.01
N ILE A 367 -8.19 -32.29 -24.82
CA ILE A 367 -9.53 -31.95 -25.31
C ILE A 367 -9.49 -31.75 -26.83
N MET A 368 -8.48 -31.02 -27.32
CA MET A 368 -8.26 -30.82 -28.76
C MET A 368 -7.98 -32.14 -29.49
N GLU A 369 -7.17 -33.03 -28.92
CA GLU A 369 -6.91 -34.34 -29.51
C GLU A 369 -8.16 -35.24 -29.59
N ARG A 370 -9.06 -35.17 -28.61
CA ARG A 370 -10.34 -35.91 -28.64
C ARG A 370 -11.27 -35.37 -29.73
N LEU A 371 -11.32 -34.05 -29.91
CA LEU A 371 -12.09 -33.41 -30.98
C LEU A 371 -11.53 -33.76 -32.36
N HIS A 372 -10.20 -33.74 -32.52
CA HIS A 372 -9.54 -34.07 -33.78
C HIS A 372 -9.76 -35.54 -34.17
N ARG A 373 -9.65 -36.49 -33.22
CA ARG A 373 -9.98 -37.90 -33.46
C ARG A 373 -11.44 -38.11 -33.86
N ARG A 374 -12.39 -37.35 -33.28
CA ARG A 374 -13.81 -37.43 -33.68
C ARG A 374 -14.04 -36.90 -35.10
N LEU A 375 -13.32 -35.88 -35.54
CA LEU A 375 -13.46 -35.33 -36.89
C LEU A 375 -12.89 -36.25 -37.98
N ILE A 376 -11.87 -37.06 -37.66
CA ILE A 376 -11.30 -38.05 -38.60
C ILE A 376 -12.26 -39.21 -38.88
N TYR A 377 -13.16 -39.56 -37.94
CA TYR A 377 -14.16 -40.61 -38.13
C TYR A 377 -15.43 -40.18 -38.91
N PHE A 378 -15.53 -38.91 -39.29
CA PHE A 378 -16.63 -38.36 -40.09
C PHE A 378 -16.22 -38.04 -41.54
N ARG A 379 -15.09 -38.59 -42.02
CA ARG A 379 -14.68 -38.53 -43.42
C ARG A 379 -14.71 -39.90 -44.09
#